data_AF-A0A242PHJ1-F1
#
_entry.id   AF-A0A242PHJ1-F1
#
_cell.length_a   1.000
_cell.length_b   1.000
_cell.length_c   1.000
_cell.angle_alpha   90.00
_cell.angle_beta   90.00
_cell.angle_gamma   90.00
#
_symmetry.space_group_name_H-M   'P 1'
#
loop_
_entity.id
_entity.type
_entity.pdbx_description
1 polymer ?
#
loop_
_entity_poly.entity_id
_entity_poly.type
_entity_poly.pdbx_seq_one_letter_code
_entity_poly.pdbx_strand_id
1 'polypeptide(L)' 'MKMCIACGMPMTAIADYPLHDMSKNYCKHCAHNDGTMKSFDEKWHEVTLKYANNHNIDYSVAKETAYTILKKLPAWKRRW' A
#
# COMPACT_ATOMS: atom_id res chain seq x y z
N MET A 1 5.68 -7.10 15.84
CA MET A 1 5.64 -6.11 14.74
C MET A 1 5.39 -6.84 13.43
N LYS A 2 4.46 -6.36 12.59
CA LYS A 2 4.21 -6.90 11.24
C LYS A 2 4.54 -5.84 10.20
N MET A 3 4.95 -6.26 9.01
CA MET A 3 5.07 -5.38 7.85
C MET A 3 3.78 -5.47 7.04
N CYS A 4 3.20 -4.33 6.67
CA CYS A 4 2.02 -4.29 5.82
C CYS A 4 2.32 -4.99 4.49
N ILE A 5 1.56 -6.04 4.18
CA ILE A 5 1.76 -6.84 2.95
C ILE A 5 1.45 -6.07 1.66
N ALA A 6 0.77 -4.92 1.75
CA ALA A 6 0.31 -4.11 0.62
C ALA A 6 1.18 -2.88 0.32
N CYS A 7 1.87 -2.31 1.32
CA CYS A 7 2.75 -1.14 1.09
C CYS A 7 4.11 -1.21 1.78
N GLY A 8 4.41 -2.26 2.55
CA GLY A 8 5.66 -2.38 3.28
C GLY A 8 5.79 -1.45 4.50
N MET A 9 4.73 -0.75 4.90
CA MET A 9 4.73 0.06 6.12
C MET A 9 4.87 -0.82 7.38
N PRO A 10 5.79 -0.51 8.31
CA PRO A 10 5.83 -1.14 9.63
C PRO A 10 4.55 -0.82 10.43
N MET A 11 3.94 -1.84 11.02
CA MET A 11 2.77 -1.70 11.91
C MET A 11 3.21 -2.01 13.33
N THR A 12 3.46 -0.96 14.12
CA THR A 12 4.05 -1.03 15.47
C THR A 12 3.02 -0.78 16.56
N ALA A 13 1.90 -0.11 16.26
CA ALA A 13 0.81 0.15 17.19
C ALA A 13 -0.53 -0.41 16.68
N ILE A 14 -1.48 -0.65 17.59
CA ILE A 14 -2.84 -1.09 17.24
C ILE A 14 -3.54 -0.13 16.27
N ALA A 15 -3.26 1.17 16.39
CA ALA A 15 -3.79 2.22 15.53
C ALA A 15 -3.24 2.20 14.09
N ASP A 16 -2.24 1.36 13.78
CA ASP A 16 -1.77 1.14 12.41
C ASP A 16 -2.64 0.14 11.65
N TYR A 17 -3.41 -0.67 12.37
CA TYR A 17 -4.26 -1.71 11.80
C TYR A 17 -5.65 -1.15 11.44
N PRO A 18 -6.25 -1.60 10.33
CA PRO A 18 -7.62 -1.24 9.98
C PRO A 18 -8.56 -1.57 11.13
N LEU A 19 -9.36 -0.59 11.57
CA LEU A 19 -10.33 -0.74 12.65
C LEU A 19 -9.74 -1.33 13.95
N HIS A 20 -8.45 -1.09 14.22
CA HIS A 20 -7.73 -1.66 15.37
C HIS A 20 -7.65 -3.20 15.38
N ASP A 21 -7.88 -3.85 14.22
CA ASP A 21 -7.86 -5.31 14.08
C ASP A 21 -6.46 -5.84 13.75
N MET A 22 -5.75 -6.31 14.79
CA MET A 22 -4.41 -6.88 14.67
C MET A 22 -4.35 -8.24 13.92
N SER A 23 -5.49 -8.87 13.64
CA SER A 23 -5.54 -10.08 12.81
C SER A 23 -5.16 -9.78 11.34
N LYS A 24 -5.40 -8.55 10.88
CA LYS A 24 -5.05 -8.11 9.53
C LYS A 24 -3.53 -8.08 9.32
N ASN A 25 -3.12 -8.30 8.09
CA ASN A 25 -1.71 -8.26 7.67
C ASN A 25 -1.34 -7.00 6.86
N TYR A 26 -2.27 -6.05 6.75
CA TYR A 26 -2.11 -4.77 6.06
C TYR A 26 -2.51 -3.61 6.97
N CYS A 27 -1.98 -2.41 6.70
CA CYS A 27 -2.21 -1.23 7.52
C CYS A 27 -3.49 -0.48 7.13
N LYS A 28 -3.96 0.41 8.00
CA LYS A 28 -5.14 1.27 7.78
C LYS A 28 -5.07 2.10 6.48
N HIS A 29 -3.87 2.47 6.03
CA HIS A 29 -3.69 3.23 4.79
C HIS A 29 -3.81 2.40 3.51
N CYS A 30 -3.89 1.07 3.64
CA CYS A 30 -4.17 0.14 2.56
C CYS A 30 -5.58 -0.45 2.67
N ALA A 31 -6.39 0.05 3.60
CA ALA A 31 -7.77 -0.35 3.78
C ALA A 31 -8.73 0.78 3.37
N HIS A 32 -9.95 0.38 3.02
CA HIS A 32 -11.11 1.25 2.98
C HIS A 32 -11.61 1.51 4.41
N ASN A 33 -12.59 2.42 4.54
CA ASN A 33 -13.16 2.79 5.84
C ASN A 33 -13.88 1.62 6.53
N ASP A 34 -14.34 0.61 5.77
CA ASP A 34 -14.94 -0.63 6.28
C ASP A 34 -13.89 -1.69 6.68
N GLY A 35 -12.61 -1.38 6.54
CA GLY A 35 -11.50 -2.27 6.88
C GLY A 35 -11.14 -3.29 5.80
N THR A 36 -11.83 -3.31 4.65
CA THR A 36 -11.45 -4.15 3.49
C THR A 36 -10.19 -3.61 2.83
N MET A 37 -9.35 -4.50 2.27
CA MET A 37 -8.11 -4.09 1.62
C MET A 37 -8.40 -3.48 0.25
N LYS A 38 -7.74 -2.38 -0.09
CA LYS A 38 -7.78 -1.79 -1.43
C LYS A 38 -7.27 -2.78 -2.48
N SER A 39 -7.73 -2.62 -3.70
CA SER A 39 -7.19 -3.33 -4.86
C SER A 39 -5.78 -2.84 -5.23
N PHE A 40 -5.10 -3.59 -6.10
CA PHE A 40 -3.80 -3.20 -6.62
C PHE A 40 -3.88 -1.86 -7.37
N ASP A 41 -4.89 -1.69 -8.23
CA ASP A 41 -5.02 -0.50 -9.08
C ASP A 41 -5.28 0.77 -8.27
N GLU A 42 -6.13 0.68 -7.25
CA GLU A 42 -6.36 1.79 -6.32
C GLU A 42 -5.06 2.15 -5.59
N LYS A 43 -4.34 1.15 -5.09
CA LYS A 43 -3.09 1.42 -4.36
C LYS A 43 -2.00 1.97 -5.26
N TRP A 44 -1.91 1.46 -6.49
CA TRP A 44 -0.97 1.92 -7.50
C TRP A 44 -1.23 3.38 -7.84
N HIS A 45 -2.47 3.75 -8.13
CA HIS A 45 -2.85 5.12 -8.42
C HIS A 45 -2.53 6.08 -7.27
N GLU A 46 -2.89 5.73 -6.03
CA GLU A 46 -2.58 6.55 -4.85
C GLU A 46 -1.09 6.79 -4.66
N VAL A 47 -0.29 5.73 -4.82
CA VAL A 47 1.17 5.81 -4.64
C VAL A 47 1.76 6.65 -5.78
N THR A 48 1.32 6.46 -7.02
CA THR A 48 1.74 7.29 -8.17
C THR A 48 1.50 8.77 -7.90
N LEU A 49 0.30 9.15 -7.45
CA LEU A 49 -0.01 10.54 -7.13
C LEU A 49 0.87 11.10 -6.01
N LYS A 50 1.12 10.30 -4.95
CA LYS A 50 2.03 10.71 -3.87
C LYS A 50 3.45 10.94 -4.37
N TYR A 51 3.97 10.06 -5.24
CA TYR A 51 5.31 10.23 -5.79
C TYR A 51 5.41 11.46 -6.67
N ALA A 52 4.46 11.64 -7.61
CA ALA A 52 4.44 12.81 -8.49
C ALA A 52 4.38 14.11 -7.70
N ASN A 53 3.47 14.19 -6.71
CA ASN A 53 3.25 15.41 -5.93
C ASN A 53 4.38 15.70 -4.93
N ASN A 54 4.88 14.68 -4.21
CA ASN A 54 5.84 14.91 -3.13
C ASN A 54 7.29 15.04 -3.63
N HIS A 55 7.63 14.39 -4.73
CA HIS A 55 8.99 14.38 -5.28
C HIS A 55 9.13 15.22 -6.55
N ASN A 56 8.05 15.90 -6.98
CA ASN A 56 8.00 16.73 -8.19
C ASN A 56 8.59 16.01 -9.42
N ILE A 57 8.28 14.72 -9.54
CA ILE A 57 8.72 13.88 -10.66
C ILE A 57 7.57 13.73 -11.65
N ASP A 58 7.92 13.47 -12.91
CA ASP A 58 6.94 13.22 -13.96
C ASP A 58 6.00 12.06 -13.59
N TYR A 59 4.72 12.21 -13.95
CA TYR A 59 3.68 11.25 -13.61
C TYR A 59 3.97 9.85 -14.18
N SER A 60 4.54 9.75 -15.39
CA SER A 60 4.89 8.47 -16.00
C SER A 60 5.99 7.75 -15.22
N VAL A 61 7.01 8.49 -14.77
CA VAL A 61 8.10 7.99 -13.93
C VAL A 61 7.57 7.56 -12.56
N ALA A 62 6.68 8.37 -11.95
CA ALA A 62 6.01 8.02 -10.70
C ALA A 62 5.16 6.74 -10.84
N LYS A 63 4.49 6.57 -11.97
CA LYS A 63 3.64 5.42 -12.27
C LYS A 63 4.46 4.13 -12.38
N GLU A 64 5.55 4.16 -13.13
CA GLU A 64 6.46 3.01 -13.26
C GLU A 64 7.15 2.66 -11.93
N THR A 65 7.59 3.68 -11.20
CA THR A 65 8.21 3.53 -9.87
C THR A 65 7.26 2.84 -8.90
N ALA A 66 6.02 3.34 -8.80
CA ALA A 66 5.00 2.77 -7.94
C ALA A 66 4.69 1.32 -8.30
N TYR A 67 4.56 1.00 -9.60
CA TYR A 67 4.33 -0.38 -10.07
C TYR A 67 5.48 -1.31 -9.66
N THR A 68 6.72 -0.88 -9.87
CA THR A 68 7.92 -1.68 -9.61
C THR A 68 8.11 -1.99 -8.13
N ILE A 69 7.75 -1.06 -7.25
CA ILE A 69 7.80 -1.26 -5.79
C ILE A 69 6.65 -2.17 -5.36
N LEU A 70 5.42 -1.84 -5.75
CA LEU A 70 4.24 -2.56 -5.28
C LEU A 70 4.26 -4.02 -5.73
N LYS A 71 4.56 -4.33 -7.00
CA LYS A 71 4.54 -5.73 -7.50
C LYS A 71 5.40 -6.73 -6.71
N LYS A 72 6.38 -6.25 -5.94
CA LYS A 72 7.27 -7.08 -5.11
C LYS A 72 6.68 -7.44 -3.75
N LEU A 73 5.63 -6.75 -3.31
CA LEU A 73 5.05 -6.93 -1.98
C LEU A 73 4.09 -8.14 -1.94
N PRO A 74 3.97 -8.82 -0.79
CA PRO A 74 3.25 -10.09 -0.70
C PRO A 74 1.79 -10.06 -1.17
N ALA A 75 1.07 -8.95 -0.96
CA ALA A 75 -0.32 -8.83 -1.40
C ALA A 75 -0.48 -8.86 -2.93
N TRP A 76 0.57 -8.49 -3.66
CA TRP A 76 0.52 -8.23 -5.10
C TRP A 76 1.32 -9.24 -5.92
N LYS A 77 2.02 -10.17 -5.25
CA LYS A 77 2.64 -11.30 -5.92
C LYS A 77 1.55 -12.16 -6.53
N ARG A 78 1.48 -12.21 -7.86
CA ARG A 78 0.72 -13.26 -8.55
C ARG A 78 1.24 -14.61 -8.07
N ARG A 79 0.36 -15.48 -7.56
CA ARG A 79 0.65 -16.90 -7.37
C ARG A 79 0.35 -17.54 -8.72
N TRP A 80 1.39 -18.06 -9.37
CA TRP A 80 1.30 -18.82 -10.61
C TRP A 80 1.32 -20.29 -10.19
#